data_AF-A0A2E5FIN7-F1
#
_entry.id   AF-A0A2E5FIN7-F1
#
_cell.length_a   1.000
_cell.length_b   1.000
_cell.length_c   1.000
_cell.angle_alpha   90.00
_cell.angle_beta   90.00
_cell.angle_gamma   90.00
#
_symmetry.space_group_name_H-M   'P 1'
#
loop_
_entity.id
_entity.type
_entity.pdbx_description
1 polymer ?
#
loop_
_entity_poly.entity_id
_entity_poly.type
_entity_poly.pdbx_seq_one_letter_code
_entity_poly.pdbx_strand_id
1 'polypeptide(L)'
;MDCQNSAESIERSIFDRVSTLALGIIITVIPAGALSVQVSEKTPGKPQAVGPSLEVGEVIPSFNLRDQNGDRQTFESLRGSKGLLLLVHRSADW
;
A
#
# COMPACT_ATOMS: atom_id res chain seq x y z
N MET A 1 -1.87 13.24 50.60
CA MET A 1 -1.21 11.93 50.43
C MET A 1 -2.20 10.93 50.99
N ASP A 2 -2.85 10.05 50.23
CA ASP A 2 -2.28 9.12 49.25
C ASP A 2 -3.27 8.85 48.09
N CYS A 3 -2.96 9.36 46.89
CA CYS A 3 -3.70 9.09 45.64
C CYS A 3 -2.85 8.26 44.65
N GLN A 4 -2.05 7.29 45.12
CA GLN A 4 -1.08 6.63 44.23
C GLN A 4 -0.97 5.10 44.32
N ASN A 5 -1.64 4.43 45.28
CA ASN A 5 -1.38 3.00 45.54
C ASN A 5 -2.55 2.03 45.34
N SER A 6 -3.72 2.46 44.86
CA SER A 6 -4.88 1.57 44.68
C SER A 6 -5.35 1.39 43.23
N ALA A 7 -4.53 1.78 42.26
CA ALA A 7 -4.74 1.45 40.84
C ALA A 7 -4.09 0.10 40.44
N GLU A 8 -3.31 -0.52 41.33
CA GLU A 8 -2.50 -1.72 41.03
C GLU A 8 -3.09 -3.04 41.58
N SER A 9 -4.22 -3.01 42.28
CA SER A 9 -4.76 -4.21 42.97
C SER A 9 -5.97 -4.87 42.28
N ILE A 10 -6.53 -4.28 41.22
CA ILE A 10 -7.75 -4.79 40.56
C ILE A 10 -7.42 -5.89 39.51
N GLU A 11 -6.20 -5.92 39.00
CA GLU A 11 -5.75 -6.84 37.94
C GLU A 11 -5.59 -8.32 38.39
N ARG A 12 -5.60 -8.62 39.69
CA ARG A 12 -5.24 -9.96 40.18
C ARG A 12 -6.42 -10.83 40.63
N SER A 13 -7.65 -10.37 40.49
CA SER A 13 -8.85 -11.11 40.95
C SER A 13 -9.89 -11.36 39.84
N ILE A 14 -9.48 -11.34 38.57
CA ILE A 14 -10.33 -11.80 37.44
C ILE A 14 -10.09 -13.29 37.13
N PHE A 15 -8.96 -13.85 37.59
CA PHE A 15 -8.52 -15.18 37.18
C PHE A 15 -8.90 -16.34 38.12
N ASP A 16 -9.58 -16.09 39.24
CA ASP A 16 -9.67 -17.08 40.33
C ASP A 16 -11.06 -17.72 40.56
N ARG A 17 -11.94 -17.72 39.55
CA ARG A 17 -13.21 -18.47 39.62
C ARG A 17 -13.49 -19.35 38.39
N VAL A 18 -12.46 -20.00 37.86
CA VAL A 18 -12.55 -21.11 36.89
C VAL A 18 -12.86 -22.45 37.59
N SER A 19 -13.16 -22.46 38.89
CA SER A 19 -13.35 -23.70 39.65
C SER A 19 -14.64 -23.69 40.47
N THR A 20 -15.64 -24.43 39.99
CA THR A 20 -16.51 -25.36 40.76
C THR A 20 -17.91 -25.40 40.11
N LEU A 21 -18.15 -26.51 39.40
CA LEU A 21 -19.34 -26.89 38.65
C LEU A 21 -20.55 -27.15 39.55
N ALA A 22 -21.73 -26.60 39.23
CA ALA A 22 -23.02 -27.28 39.36
C ALA A 22 -24.13 -26.53 38.60
N LEU A 23 -24.62 -27.19 37.56
CA LEU A 23 -25.98 -27.09 36.99
C LEU A 23 -26.42 -25.74 36.40
N GLY A 24 -26.19 -25.60 35.10
CA GLY A 24 -26.80 -24.55 34.28
C GLY A 24 -26.23 -24.56 32.86
N ILE A 25 -26.40 -25.66 32.14
CA ILE A 25 -26.08 -25.73 30.71
C ILE A 25 -27.08 -24.83 29.98
N ILE A 26 -26.73 -23.55 29.83
CA ILE A 26 -27.40 -22.64 28.92
C ILE A 26 -26.71 -22.84 27.57
N ILE A 27 -27.30 -23.69 26.73
CA ILE A 27 -26.96 -23.79 25.31
C ILE A 27 -27.40 -22.47 24.67
N THR A 28 -26.48 -21.51 24.54
CA THR A 28 -26.71 -20.31 23.77
C THR A 28 -26.69 -20.71 22.28
N VAL A 29 -27.88 -20.96 21.73
CA VAL A 29 -28.08 -21.12 20.28
C VAL A 29 -27.64 -19.82 19.62
N ILE A 30 -26.50 -19.83 18.91
CA ILE A 30 -26.08 -18.72 18.07
C ILE A 30 -27.03 -18.72 16.85
N PRO A 31 -27.90 -17.73 16.66
CA PRO A 31 -28.68 -17.64 15.44
C PRO A 31 -27.73 -17.37 14.26
N ALA A 32 -27.88 -18.17 13.21
CA ALA A 32 -27.26 -17.97 11.91
C ALA A 32 -27.68 -16.61 11.35
N GLY A 33 -26.87 -15.58 11.57
CA GLY A 33 -27.14 -14.21 11.19
C GLY A 33 -26.05 -13.65 10.28
N ALA A 34 -26.39 -13.56 9.00
CA ALA A 34 -25.77 -12.75 7.94
C ALA A 34 -24.32 -13.10 7.51
N LEU A 35 -24.24 -13.54 6.25
CA LEU A 35 -23.06 -13.50 5.39
C LEU A 35 -22.33 -12.15 5.55
N SER A 36 -21.15 -12.15 6.14
CA SER A 36 -20.26 -10.98 6.07
C SER A 36 -19.75 -10.89 4.63
N VAL A 37 -20.35 -10.01 3.81
CA VAL A 37 -19.77 -9.59 2.54
C VAL A 37 -18.44 -8.91 2.88
N GLN A 38 -17.33 -9.59 2.58
CA GLN A 38 -16.00 -9.03 2.67
C GLN A 38 -15.90 -7.93 1.59
N VAL A 39 -16.10 -6.67 1.98
CA VAL A 39 -15.69 -5.54 1.15
C VAL A 39 -14.18 -5.60 1.12
N SER A 40 -13.62 -6.05 0.00
CA SER A 40 -12.20 -5.93 -0.26
C SER A 40 -11.91 -4.43 -0.39
N GLU A 41 -11.44 -3.84 0.71
CA GLU A 41 -10.87 -2.50 0.68
C GLU A 41 -9.71 -2.55 -0.31
N LYS A 42 -9.95 -1.96 -1.49
CA LYS A 42 -8.91 -1.71 -2.48
C LYS A 42 -7.89 -0.80 -1.82
N THR A 43 -6.90 -1.39 -1.16
CA THR A 43 -5.72 -0.69 -0.67
C THR A 43 -5.21 0.12 -1.85
N PRO A 44 -5.04 1.45 -1.73
CA PRO A 44 -4.41 2.22 -2.77
C PRO A 44 -3.05 1.60 -3.01
N GLY A 45 -2.91 0.85 -4.11
CA GLY A 45 -1.64 0.27 -4.49
C GLY A 45 -0.63 1.41 -4.52
N LYS A 46 0.56 1.18 -3.95
CA LYS A 46 1.69 2.09 -4.08
C LYS A 46 1.72 2.59 -5.54
N PRO A 47 1.75 3.90 -5.80
CA PRO A 47 1.80 4.41 -7.16
C PRO A 47 2.92 3.69 -7.90
N GLN A 48 2.55 2.86 -8.87
CA GLN A 48 3.53 2.20 -9.72
C GLN A 48 4.19 3.34 -10.49
N ALA A 49 5.53 3.42 -10.46
CA ALA A 49 6.23 4.49 -11.13
C ALA A 49 5.84 4.49 -12.62
N VAL A 50 5.14 5.54 -13.04
CA VAL A 50 4.69 5.70 -14.43
C VAL A 50 5.81 6.41 -15.18
N GLY A 51 6.90 5.70 -15.42
CA GLY A 51 8.07 6.23 -16.12
C GLY A 51 9.04 5.13 -16.53
N PRO A 52 9.93 5.37 -17.51
CA PRO A 52 10.98 4.42 -17.83
C PRO A 52 11.83 4.16 -16.58
N SER A 53 11.95 2.90 -16.17
CA SER A 53 12.72 2.48 -14.99
C SER A 53 14.23 2.40 -15.29
N LEU A 54 14.76 3.37 -16.04
CA LEU A 54 16.13 3.34 -16.53
C LEU A 54 17.12 3.67 -15.40
N GLU A 55 18.06 2.78 -15.12
CA GLU A 55 19.07 2.98 -14.08
C GLU A 55 20.27 3.81 -14.58
N VAL A 56 21.01 4.44 -13.66
CA VAL A 56 22.22 5.18 -14.02
C VAL A 56 23.30 4.20 -14.50
N GLY A 57 23.81 4.42 -15.72
CA GLY A 57 24.78 3.54 -16.37
C GLY A 57 24.15 2.47 -17.26
N GLU A 58 22.83 2.33 -17.25
CA GLU A 58 22.11 1.48 -18.19
C GLU A 58 22.16 2.08 -19.61
N VAL A 59 22.20 1.20 -20.61
CA VAL A 59 22.17 1.61 -22.01
C VAL A 59 20.79 2.19 -22.33
N ILE A 60 20.77 3.38 -22.94
CA ILE A 60 19.52 4.03 -23.35
C ILE A 60 18.83 3.15 -24.42
N PRO A 61 17.54 2.80 -24.25
CA PRO A 61 16.78 2.08 -25.27
C PRO A 61 16.76 2.84 -26.60
N SER A 62 16.89 2.12 -27.71
CA SER A 62 16.83 2.73 -29.03
C SER A 62 15.43 3.30 -29.29
N PHE A 63 15.38 4.47 -29.93
CA PHE A 63 14.13 5.07 -30.39
C PHE A 63 14.27 5.64 -31.79
N ASN A 64 13.15 5.64 -32.50
CA ASN A 64 12.99 6.27 -33.81
C ASN A 64 11.59 6.90 -33.83
N LEU A 65 11.53 8.16 -33.40
CA LEU A 65 10.29 8.89 -33.21
C LEU A 65 10.24 10.06 -34.19
N ARG A 66 9.02 10.46 -34.57
CA ARG A 66 8.82 11.70 -35.32
C ARG A 66 8.75 12.87 -34.35
N ASP A 67 9.47 13.95 -34.65
CA ASP A 67 9.32 15.20 -33.93
C ASP A 67 8.07 15.98 -34.40
N GLN A 68 7.88 17.19 -33.86
CA GLN A 68 6.76 18.07 -34.20
C GLN A 68 6.76 18.55 -35.66
N ASN A 69 7.90 18.45 -36.35
CA ASN A 69 8.05 18.76 -37.77
C ASN A 69 7.80 17.52 -38.65
N GLY A 70 7.67 16.34 -38.03
CA GLY A 70 7.50 15.06 -38.70
C GLY A 70 8.82 14.37 -39.05
N ASP A 71 9.95 14.98 -38.71
CA ASP A 71 11.29 14.44 -39.00
C ASP A 71 11.61 13.30 -38.03
N ARG A 72 12.27 12.25 -38.53
CA ARG A 72 12.66 11.12 -37.70
C ARG A 72 13.89 11.47 -36.89
N GLN A 73 13.78 11.31 -35.57
CA GLN A 73 14.86 11.51 -34.63
C GLN A 73 15.26 10.19 -33.96
N THR A 74 16.55 10.03 -33.75
CA THR A 74 17.16 8.94 -32.97
C THR A 74 18.01 9.52 -31.85
N PHE A 75 18.56 8.67 -30.97
CA PHE A 75 19.48 9.15 -29.94
C PHE A 75 20.74 9.80 -30.54
N GLU A 76 21.27 9.21 -31.62
CA GLU A 76 22.47 9.65 -32.31
C GLU A 76 22.30 11.03 -32.94
N SER A 77 21.13 11.33 -33.51
CA SER A 77 20.86 12.64 -34.10
C SER A 77 20.72 13.74 -33.04
N LEU A 78 20.26 13.40 -31.83
CA LEU A 78 19.94 14.38 -30.79
C LEU A 78 21.06 14.66 -29.78
N ARG A 79 21.96 13.69 -29.50
CA ARG A 79 22.84 13.76 -28.32
C ARG A 79 23.90 14.86 -28.28
N GLY A 80 24.20 15.49 -29.41
CA GLY A 80 25.23 16.54 -29.50
C GLY A 80 26.58 16.17 -28.88
N SER A 81 27.44 17.18 -28.69
CA SER A 81 28.76 16.99 -28.07
C SER A 81 28.74 16.96 -26.54
N LYS A 82 27.68 17.50 -25.91
CA LYS A 82 27.54 17.63 -24.45
C LYS A 82 26.57 16.61 -23.83
N GLY A 83 25.99 15.72 -24.62
CA GLY A 83 24.97 14.79 -24.17
C GLY A 83 23.54 15.32 -24.37
N LEU A 84 22.57 14.47 -24.03
CA LEU A 84 21.14 14.68 -24.25
C LEU A 84 20.41 14.74 -22.90
N LEU A 85 19.55 15.73 -22.72
CA LEU A 85 18.50 15.67 -21.69
C LEU A 85 17.22 15.14 -22.35
N LEU A 86 16.76 13.95 -21.96
CA LEU A 86 15.51 13.36 -22.43
C LEU A 86 14.43 13.50 -21.35
N LEU A 87 13.46 14.37 -21.59
CA LEU A 87 12.31 14.57 -20.70
C LEU A 87 11.09 13.83 -21.26
N VAL A 88 10.58 12.86 -20.50
CA VAL A 88 9.31 12.19 -20.81
C VAL A 88 8.22 12.82 -19.95
N HIS A 89 7.17 13.33 -20.60
CA HIS A 89 5.97 13.78 -19.91
C HIS A 89 4.74 13.12 -20.53
N ARG A 90 3.77 12.74 -19.70
CA ARG A 90 2.44 12.37 -20.14
C ARG A 90 1.54 13.59 -19.97
N SER A 91 0.97 14.12 -21.05
CA SER A 91 -0.12 15.09 -20.94
C SER A 91 -1.34 14.38 -20.38
N ALA A 92 -2.00 14.99 -19.39
CA ALA A 92 -3.27 14.50 -18.90
C ALA A 92 -4.40 14.91 -19.87
N ASP A 93 -5.31 13.99 -20.11
CA ASP A 93 -6.51 14.07 -20.95
C ASP A 93 -7.71 14.69 -20.20
N TRP A 94 -7.44 15.67 -19.32
CA TRP A 94 -8.44 16.33 -18.48
C TRP A 94 -9.25 17.41 -19.21
#